data_AF-A0A0W0V7S0-F1
#
_entry.id   AF-A0A0W0V7S0-F1
#
_cell.length_a   1.000
_cell.length_b   1.000
_cell.length_c   1.000
_cell.angle_alpha   90.00
_cell.angle_beta   90.00
_cell.angle_gamma   90.00
#
_symmetry.space_group_name_H-M   'P 1'
#
loop_
_entity.id
_entity.type
_entity.pdbx_description
1 polymer ?
#
loop_
_entity_poly.entity_id
_entity_poly.type
_entity_poly.pdbx_seq_one_letter_code
_entity_poly.pdbx_strand_id
1 'polypeptide(L)'
;MRVPLKKNHTVFFAGYPGGDRRQTSPRNVNFGIFGALCIVESVSENSIKLVLDEQYVVDSPDKMPIDYKLGGISGAALFSIEESESGITLFSISGVVSEASDTWKIISCIPIHLISDDGKILKKLNP
;
A
#
# COMPACT_ATOMS: atom_id res chain seq x y z
N MET A 1 -3.70 7.87 -17.79
CA MET A 1 -2.91 6.75 -18.35
C MET A 1 -2.64 5.80 -17.19
N ARG A 2 -2.95 4.50 -17.30
CA ARG A 2 -2.63 3.54 -16.24
C ARG A 2 -1.27 2.93 -16.53
N VAL A 3 -0.40 2.99 -15.53
CA VAL A 3 0.95 2.44 -15.60
C VAL A 3 0.89 0.98 -15.20
N PRO A 4 1.28 0.04 -16.07
CA PRO A 4 1.43 -1.34 -15.64
C PRO A 4 2.60 -1.42 -14.65
N LEU A 5 2.29 -1.78 -13.40
CA LEU A 5 3.31 -2.07 -12.40
C LEU A 5 4.12 -3.30 -12.81
N LYS A 6 5.42 -3.26 -12.52
CA LYS A 6 6.35 -4.39 -12.69
C LYS A 6 7.17 -4.54 -11.42
N LYS A 7 7.83 -5.69 -11.29
CA LYS A 7 8.88 -5.88 -10.28
C LYS A 7 9.90 -4.74 -10.36
N ASN A 8 10.38 -4.30 -9.21
CA ASN A 8 11.32 -3.19 -9.03
C ASN A 8 10.77 -1.78 -9.30
N HIS A 9 9.48 -1.61 -9.60
CA HIS A 9 8.87 -0.29 -9.63
C HIS A 9 8.77 0.29 -8.21
N THR A 10 9.05 1.59 -8.06
CA THR A 10 8.78 2.31 -6.82
C THR A 10 7.31 2.68 -6.77
N VAL A 11 6.69 2.41 -5.62
CA VAL A 11 5.28 2.70 -5.36
C VAL A 11 5.15 3.35 -4.00
N PHE A 12 4.07 4.10 -3.83
CA PHE A 12 3.67 4.70 -2.57
C PHE A 12 2.35 4.07 -2.13
N PHE A 13 2.20 3.74 -0.85
CA PHE A 13 0.89 3.47 -0.29
C PHE A 13 0.70 4.24 1.01
N ALA A 14 -0.55 4.53 1.33
CA ALA A 14 -0.91 5.10 2.61
C ALA A 14 -2.27 4.60 3.10
N GLY A 15 -2.37 4.38 4.41
CA GLY A 15 -3.56 3.86 5.06
C GLY A 15 -3.58 4.07 6.56
N TYR A 16 -4.52 3.42 7.23
CA TYR A 16 -4.80 3.61 8.65
C TYR A 16 -4.66 2.29 9.43
N PRO A 17 -3.44 1.93 9.85
CA PRO A 17 -3.21 0.75 10.68
C PRO A 17 -4.10 0.75 11.92
N GLY A 18 -4.52 -0.44 12.36
CA GLY A 18 -5.35 -0.60 13.54
C GLY A 18 -4.66 -0.15 14.82
N GLY A 19 -3.35 -0.38 14.93
CA GLY A 19 -2.53 -0.05 16.10
C GLY A 19 -2.39 1.46 16.37
N ASP A 20 -2.61 2.29 15.34
CA ASP A 20 -2.46 3.74 15.43
C ASP A 20 -3.76 4.46 15.79
N ARG A 21 -4.88 3.72 15.85
CA ARG A 21 -6.18 4.28 16.21
C ARG A 21 -6.21 4.63 17.69
N ARG A 22 -6.32 5.92 17.99
CA ARG A 22 -6.39 6.46 19.35
C ARG A 22 -7.73 7.16 19.55
N GLN A 23 -8.53 6.67 20.49
CA GLN A 23 -9.73 7.38 20.92
C GLN A 23 -9.31 8.56 21.80
N THR A 24 -9.58 9.78 21.35
CA THR A 24 -9.20 11.01 22.07
C THR A 24 -10.34 11.59 22.90
N SER A 25 -11.58 11.25 22.57
CA SER A 25 -12.79 11.57 23.34
C SER A 25 -13.91 10.56 23.00
N PRO A 26 -15.07 10.56 23.69
CA PRO A 26 -16.16 9.63 23.42
C PRO A 26 -16.68 9.60 21.97
N ARG A 27 -16.47 10.69 21.19
CA ARG A 27 -16.91 10.78 19.78
C ARG A 27 -15.78 11.08 18.80
N ASN A 28 -14.52 11.10 19.25
CA ASN A 28 -13.38 11.44 18.41
C ASN A 28 -12.37 10.30 18.43
N VAL A 29 -11.94 9.90 17.22
CA VAL A 29 -10.87 8.93 16.99
C VAL A 29 -9.85 9.58 16.07
N ASN A 30 -8.59 9.57 16.49
CA ASN A 30 -7.48 9.82 15.59
C ASN A 30 -7.05 8.46 15.01
N PHE A 31 -7.07 8.33 13.69
CA PHE A 31 -6.77 7.06 13.04
C PHE A 31 -5.27 6.80 12.85
N GLY A 32 -4.46 7.87 12.82
CA GLY A 32 -3.03 7.81 12.47
C GLY A 32 -2.81 7.30 11.05
N ILE A 33 -2.18 8.11 10.19
CA ILE A 33 -1.85 7.67 8.84
C ILE A 33 -0.45 7.07 8.82
N PHE A 34 -0.33 5.89 8.24
CA PHE A 34 0.96 5.32 7.85
C PHE A 34 1.10 5.43 6.34
N GLY A 35 2.25 5.93 5.89
CA GLY A 35 2.59 6.00 4.48
C GLY A 35 4.04 5.56 4.26
N ALA A 36 4.28 4.81 3.19
CA ALA A 36 5.61 4.34 2.84
C ALA A 36 5.84 4.30 1.33
N LEU A 37 7.07 4.61 0.94
CA LEU A 37 7.62 4.26 -0.37
C LEU A 37 8.19 2.85 -0.27
N CYS A 38 7.87 2.01 -1.24
CA CYS A 38 8.34 0.63 -1.29
C CYS A 38 8.54 0.19 -2.72
N ILE A 39 9.24 -0.93 -2.86
CA ILE A 39 9.53 -1.55 -4.15
C ILE A 39 8.56 -2.71 -4.35
N VAL A 40 8.02 -2.80 -5.56
CA VAL A 40 7.19 -3.93 -5.99
C VAL A 40 8.06 -5.18 -6.09
N GLU A 41 7.75 -6.21 -5.31
CA GLU A 41 8.48 -7.48 -5.32
C GLU A 41 7.95 -8.43 -6.39
N SER A 42 6.63 -8.49 -6.57
CA SER A 42 6.01 -9.26 -7.65
C SER A 42 4.66 -8.69 -8.08
N VAL A 43 4.31 -8.95 -9.34
CA VAL A 43 3.02 -8.60 -9.94
C VAL A 43 2.50 -9.82 -10.69
N SER A 44 1.24 -10.17 -10.43
CA SER A 44 0.47 -11.12 -11.22
C SER A 44 -0.83 -10.46 -11.67
N GLU A 45 -1.64 -11.18 -12.46
CA GLU A 45 -2.95 -10.69 -12.88
C GLU A 45 -3.84 -10.30 -11.68
N ASN A 46 -3.73 -11.04 -10.57
CA ASN A 46 -4.65 -10.92 -9.44
C ASN A 46 -4.01 -10.34 -8.17
N SER A 47 -2.71 -10.07 -8.15
CA SER A 47 -2.05 -9.60 -6.96
C SER A 47 -0.80 -8.77 -7.27
N ILE A 48 -0.59 -7.75 -6.46
CA ILE A 48 0.68 -7.03 -6.35
C ILE A 48 1.23 -7.32 -4.95
N LYS A 49 2.50 -7.70 -4.85
CA LYS A 49 3.18 -7.91 -3.57
C LYS A 49 4.27 -6.87 -3.38
N LEU A 50 4.29 -6.26 -2.20
CA LEU A 50 5.30 -5.33 -1.74
C LEU A 50 6.02 -5.97 -0.55
N VAL A 51 7.31 -5.66 -0.41
CA VAL A 51 8.09 -6.04 0.77
C VAL A 51 8.53 -4.77 1.46
N LEU A 52 8.21 -4.66 2.75
CA LEU A 52 8.83 -3.68 3.63
C LEU A 52 10.09 -4.31 4.20
N ASP A 53 11.19 -4.05 3.52
CA ASP A 53 12.49 -4.54 3.96
C ASP A 53 13.13 -3.52 4.91
N GLU A 54 13.44 -3.97 6.12
CA GLU A 54 14.08 -3.15 7.14
C GLU A 54 15.43 -2.58 6.68
N GLN A 55 16.12 -3.27 5.75
CA GLN A 55 17.40 -2.79 5.21
C GLN A 55 17.25 -1.52 4.35
N TYR A 56 16.05 -1.25 3.83
CA TYR A 56 15.75 -0.07 3.01
C TYR A 56 15.01 1.02 3.77
N VAL A 57 14.82 0.87 5.09
CA VAL A 57 14.27 1.93 5.93
C VAL A 57 15.28 3.06 6.03
N VAL A 58 14.89 4.25 5.57
CA VAL A 58 15.71 5.45 5.69
C VAL A 58 15.89 5.79 7.16
N ASP A 59 17.14 5.90 7.61
CA ASP A 59 17.45 6.30 8.98
C ASP A 59 17.04 7.76 9.20
N SER A 60 15.90 7.92 9.87
CA SER A 60 15.31 9.20 10.22
C SER A 60 14.73 9.13 11.63
N PRO A 61 14.59 10.26 12.33
CA PRO A 61 13.95 10.29 13.64
C PRO A 61 12.53 9.69 13.65
N ASP A 62 11.85 9.79 12.50
CA ASP A 62 10.48 9.31 12.29
C ASP A 62 10.42 7.95 11.58
N LYS A 63 11.52 7.19 11.57
CA LYS A 63 11.56 5.87 10.93
C LYS A 63 10.53 4.93 11.55
N MET A 64 9.94 4.09 10.71
CA MET A 64 9.03 3.04 11.16
C MET A 64 9.75 2.14 12.18
N PRO A 65 9.17 1.90 13.37
CA PRO A 65 9.70 0.90 14.31
C PRO A 65 9.76 -0.49 13.68
N ILE A 66 10.77 -1.29 14.06
CA ILE A 66 10.94 -2.69 13.58
C ILE A 66 9.68 -3.52 13.87
N ASP A 67 9.12 -3.36 15.07
CA ASP A 67 7.93 -4.07 15.53
C ASP A 67 6.61 -3.39 15.13
N TYR A 68 6.67 -2.39 14.24
CA TYR A 68 5.47 -1.69 13.79
C TYR A 68 4.51 -2.66 13.09
N LYS A 69 3.24 -2.58 13.50
CA LYS A 69 2.17 -3.49 13.08
C LYS A 69 1.28 -2.81 12.05
N LEU A 70 1.16 -3.45 10.89
CA LEU A 70 0.34 -2.98 9.78
C LEU A 70 -1.03 -3.64 9.76
N GLY A 71 -1.31 -4.54 10.70
CA GLY A 71 -2.65 -5.09 10.91
C GLY A 71 -3.73 -4.00 10.90
N GLY A 72 -4.79 -4.20 10.09
CA GLY A 72 -5.89 -3.24 9.95
C GLY A 72 -5.72 -2.18 8.86
N ILE A 73 -4.59 -2.17 8.13
CA ILE A 73 -4.34 -1.25 7.00
C ILE A 73 -5.08 -1.61 5.69
N SER A 74 -5.82 -2.72 5.67
CA SER A 74 -6.62 -3.15 4.52
C SER A 74 -7.52 -2.01 4.00
N GLY A 75 -7.58 -1.85 2.68
CA GLY A 75 -8.24 -0.72 2.00
C GLY A 75 -7.32 0.48 1.73
N ALA A 76 -6.07 0.47 2.21
CA ALA A 76 -5.08 1.50 1.86
C ALA A 76 -4.86 1.59 0.35
N ALA A 77 -4.74 2.81 -0.17
CA ALA A 77 -4.52 3.03 -1.59
C ALA A 77 -3.05 2.84 -1.97
N LEU A 78 -2.79 2.11 -3.05
CA LEU A 78 -1.49 1.93 -3.66
C LEU A 78 -1.39 2.80 -4.91
N PHE A 79 -0.32 3.59 -5.01
CA PHE A 79 -0.03 4.51 -6.10
C PHE A 79 1.28 4.10 -6.80
N SER A 80 1.24 3.99 -8.13
CA SER A 80 2.45 4.03 -8.95
C SER A 80 2.96 5.46 -9.02
N ILE A 81 4.28 5.61 -9.00
CA ILE A 81 4.96 6.89 -9.19
C ILE A 81 5.71 6.79 -10.52
N GLU A 82 5.47 7.75 -11.41
CA GLU A 82 6.24 7.93 -12.63
C GLU A 82 6.71 9.38 -12.73
N GLU A 83 7.85 9.59 -13.37
CA GLU A 83 8.34 10.91 -13.71
C GLU A 83 8.33 11.05 -15.23
N SER A 84 7.69 12.11 -15.75
CA SER A 84 7.73 12.41 -17.17
C SER A 84 9.12 12.88 -17.60
N GLU A 85 9.42 12.84 -18.89
CA GLU A 85 10.67 13.40 -19.44
C GLU A 85 10.86 14.89 -19.11
N SER A 86 9.77 15.61 -18.83
CA SER A 86 9.77 17.01 -18.40
C SER A 86 9.93 17.21 -16.88
N GLY A 87 10.16 16.15 -16.11
CA GLY A 87 10.35 16.21 -14.65
C GLY A 87 9.04 16.32 -13.85
N ILE A 88 7.88 15.98 -14.43
CA ILE A 88 6.60 16.01 -13.72
C ILE A 88 6.33 14.64 -13.10
N THR A 89 6.18 14.59 -11.78
CA THR A 89 5.78 13.37 -11.08
C THR A 89 4.28 13.12 -11.21
N LEU A 90 3.91 11.97 -11.74
CA LEU A 90 2.55 11.48 -11.90
C LEU A 90 2.28 10.36 -10.89
N PHE A 91 1.18 10.51 -10.15
CA PHE A 91 0.67 9.47 -9.25
C PHE A 91 -0.56 8.83 -9.88
N SER A 92 -0.59 7.50 -9.94
CA SER A 92 -1.76 6.75 -10.44
C SER A 92 -2.14 5.62 -9.49
N ILE A 93 -3.42 5.53 -9.13
CA ILE A 93 -3.91 4.42 -8.31
C ILE A 93 -3.70 3.12 -9.08
N SER A 94 -2.96 2.20 -8.47
CA SER A 94 -2.60 0.90 -9.03
C SER A 94 -3.26 -0.27 -8.31
N GLY A 95 -3.75 -0.06 -7.09
CA GLY A 95 -4.47 -1.07 -6.34
C GLY A 95 -4.87 -0.62 -4.95
N VAL A 96 -5.37 -1.57 -4.16
CA VAL A 96 -5.65 -1.39 -2.74
C VAL A 96 -5.04 -2.52 -1.94
N VAL A 97 -4.54 -2.22 -0.74
CA VAL A 97 -4.03 -3.24 0.17
C VAL A 97 -5.17 -4.16 0.60
N SER A 98 -5.02 -5.47 0.41
CA SER A 98 -5.96 -6.47 0.91
C SER A 98 -5.53 -6.99 2.27
N GLU A 99 -4.23 -7.23 2.45
CA GLU A 99 -3.64 -7.80 3.65
C GLU A 99 -2.21 -7.29 3.84
N ALA A 100 -1.78 -7.25 5.11
CA ALA A 100 -0.39 -7.00 5.48
C ALA A 100 0.02 -8.04 6.53
N SER A 101 1.14 -8.71 6.30
CA SER A 101 1.71 -9.67 7.24
C SER A 101 2.72 -8.97 8.15
N ASP A 102 2.43 -8.90 9.45
CA ASP A 102 3.36 -8.34 10.43
C ASP A 102 4.64 -9.20 10.58
N THR A 103 4.53 -10.51 10.34
CA THR A 103 5.63 -11.48 10.45
C THR A 103 6.59 -11.41 9.27
N TRP A 104 6.04 -11.42 8.05
CA TRP A 104 6.85 -11.46 6.83
C TRP A 104 7.12 -10.08 6.25
N LYS A 105 6.50 -9.03 6.80
CA LYS A 105 6.52 -7.65 6.27
C LYS A 105 6.14 -7.57 4.78
N ILE A 106 5.30 -8.52 4.35
CA ILE A 106 4.73 -8.59 3.00
C ILE A 106 3.38 -7.89 3.02
N ILE A 107 3.16 -7.01 2.05
CA ILE A 107 1.88 -6.37 1.81
C ILE A 107 1.33 -6.89 0.49
N SER A 108 0.13 -7.42 0.53
CA SER A 108 -0.58 -7.87 -0.67
C SER A 108 -1.63 -6.84 -1.05
N CYS A 109 -1.67 -6.51 -2.34
CA CYS A 109 -2.63 -5.59 -2.89
C CYS A 109 -3.45 -6.26 -4.01
N ILE A 110 -4.69 -5.82 -4.13
CA ILE A 110 -5.58 -6.14 -5.25
C ILE A 110 -5.37 -5.07 -6.32
N PRO A 111 -5.02 -5.45 -7.56
CA PRO A 111 -4.90 -4.51 -8.67
C PRO A 111 -6.18 -3.70 -8.90
N ILE A 112 -6.04 -2.41 -9.23
CA ILE A 112 -7.17 -1.48 -9.39
C ILE A 112 -8.18 -1.91 -10.46
N HIS A 113 -7.73 -2.67 -11.47
CA HIS A 113 -8.61 -3.17 -12.54
C HIS A 113 -9.54 -4.30 -12.06
N LEU A 114 -9.30 -4.85 -10.87
CA LEU A 114 -10.17 -5.81 -10.20
C LEU A 114 -11.09 -5.15 -9.16
N ILE A 115 -11.21 -3.83 -9.18
CA ILE A 115 -12.09 -3.06 -8.29
C ILE A 115 -13.09 -2.31 -9.17
N SER A 116 -14.39 -2.54 -8.94
CA SER A 116 -15.45 -1.80 -9.62
C SER A 116 -15.57 -0.38 -9.10
N ASP A 117 -16.29 0.46 -9.85
CA ASP A 117 -16.53 1.86 -9.47
C ASP A 117 -17.30 2.00 -8.14
N ASP A 118 -18.06 0.99 -7.71
CA ASP A 118 -18.74 0.93 -6.41
C ASP A 118 -17.85 0.32 -5.30
N GLY A 119 -16.56 0.07 -5.57
CA GLY A 119 -15.57 -0.38 -4.61
C GLY A 119 -15.58 -1.88 -4.32
N LYS A 120 -16.36 -2.68 -5.07
CA LYS A 120 -16.35 -4.14 -4.90
C LYS A 120 -15.16 -4.77 -5.61
N ILE A 121 -14.62 -5.82 -5.00
CA ILE A 121 -13.61 -6.65 -5.63
C ILE A 121 -14.32 -7.54 -6.66
N LEU A 122 -13.93 -7.38 -7.93
CA LEU A 122 -14.37 -8.20 -9.04
C LEU A 122 -13.72 -9.58 -8.90
N LYS A 123 -14.47 -10.56 -8.38
CA LYS A 123 -14.03 -11.97 -8.41
C LYS A 123 -13.93 -12.42 -9.86
N LYS A 124 -12.76 -12.89 -10.29
CA LYS A 124 -12.73 -13.98 -11.27
C LYS A 124 -12.98 -15.28 -10.51
N LEU A 125 -14.06 -15.98 -10.87
CA LEU A 125 -14.16 -17.42 -10.65
C LEU A 125 -12.95 -18.03 -11.37
N ASN A 126 -12.03 -18.65 -10.63
CA ASN A 126 -11.08 -19.54 -11.29
C ASN A 126 -11.89 -20.71 -11.88
N PRO A 127 -11.65 -21.14 -13.12
CA PRO A 127 -12.07 -22.47 -13.56
C PRO A 127 -11.40 -23.56 -12.72
#